data_AF-A0A560DPR7-F1
#
_entry.id   AF-A0A560DPR7-F1
#
_cell.length_a   1.000
_cell.length_b   1.000
_cell.length_c   1.000
_cell.angle_alpha   90.00
_cell.angle_beta   90.00
_cell.angle_gamma   90.00
#
_symmetry.space_group_name_H-M   'P 1'
#
loop_
_entity.id
_entity.type
_entity.pdbx_description
1 polymer ?
#
loop_
_entity_poly.entity_id
_entity_poly.type
_entity_poly.pdbx_seq_one_letter_code
_entity_poly.pdbx_strand_id
1 'polypeptide(L)' 'MPSSIELIVASHVALKDRRGLEELREHRRRLLEQLRTVSGIDPIRAIERMEEDIKAIDEGLEQLKPPPGTLPDNDWR' A
#
# COMPACT_ATOMS: atom_id res chain seq x y z
N MET A 1 -12.72 -9.77 -10.40
CA MET A 1 -13.36 -9.24 -9.17
C MET A 1 -12.29 -8.49 -8.40
N PRO A 2 -12.52 -7.23 -7.99
CA PRO A 2 -11.55 -6.53 -7.17
C PRO A 2 -11.42 -7.25 -5.82
N SER A 3 -10.19 -7.40 -5.37
CA SER A 3 -9.84 -7.85 -4.03
C SER A 3 -10.33 -6.83 -2.98
N SER A 4 -10.51 -7.29 -1.74
CA SER A 4 -10.93 -6.40 -0.65
C SER A 4 -9.96 -5.24 -0.43
N ILE A 5 -8.65 -5.43 -0.67
CA ILE A 5 -7.67 -4.37 -0.52
C ILE A 5 -7.85 -3.27 -1.59
N GLU A 6 -8.12 -3.64 -2.84
CA GLU A 6 -8.36 -2.68 -3.91
C GLU A 6 -9.60 -1.82 -3.64
N LEU A 7 -10.65 -2.40 -3.04
CA LEU A 7 -11.85 -1.66 -2.62
C LEU A 7 -11.55 -0.67 -1.48
N ILE A 8 -10.74 -1.07 -0.50
CA ILE A 8 -10.31 -0.19 0.60
C ILE A 8 -9.46 0.95 0.05
N VAL A 9 -8.48 0.63 -0.80
CA VAL A 9 -7.60 1.63 -1.44
C VAL A 9 -8.44 2.62 -2.24
N ALA A 10 -9.37 2.13 -3.08
CA ALA A 10 -10.26 2.98 -3.85
C ALA A 10 -11.06 3.96 -2.97
N SER A 11 -11.51 3.53 -1.79
CA SER A 11 -12.20 4.40 -0.84
C SER A 11 -11.28 5.51 -0.30
N HIS A 12 -10.03 5.20 0.08
CA HIS A 12 -9.10 6.23 0.55
C HIS A 12 -8.70 7.19 -0.56
N VAL A 13 -8.50 6.70 -1.79
CA VAL A 13 -8.23 7.55 -2.97
C VAL A 13 -9.39 8.50 -3.22
N ALA A 14 -10.64 8.02 -3.17
CA ALA A 14 -11.83 8.84 -3.33
C ALA A 14 -11.95 9.93 -2.25
N LEU A 15 -11.52 9.62 -1.03
CA LEU A 15 -11.47 10.56 0.10
C LEU A 15 -10.21 11.45 0.12
N LYS A 16 -9.28 11.25 -0.83
CA LYS A 16 -7.93 11.89 -0.84
C LYS A 16 -7.15 11.66 0.46
N ASP A 17 -7.41 10.55 1.13
CA ASP A 17 -6.80 10.20 2.41
C ASP A 17 -5.45 9.52 2.18
N ARG A 18 -4.45 10.32 1.80
CA ARG A 18 -3.07 9.87 1.58
C ARG A 18 -2.48 9.28 2.85
N ARG A 19 -2.72 9.91 4.00
CA ARG A 19 -2.16 9.47 5.29
C ARG A 19 -2.68 8.09 5.66
N GLY A 20 -3.98 7.84 5.50
CA GLY A 20 -4.57 6.52 5.73
C GLY A 20 -3.96 5.44 4.84
N LEU A 21 -3.68 5.75 3.56
CA LEU A 21 -2.97 4.82 2.66
C LEU A 21 -1.52 4.57 3.07
N GLU A 22 -0.79 5.59 3.53
CA GLU A 22 0.59 5.45 4.03
C GLU A 22 0.63 4.58 5.29
N GLU A 23 -0.28 4.81 6.24
CA GLU A 23 -0.43 4.00 7.46
C GLU A 23 -0.79 2.54 7.12
N LEU A 24 -1.70 2.33 6.15
CA LEU A 24 -2.07 1.01 5.66
C LEU A 24 -0.90 0.29 5.00
N ARG A 25 -0.12 0.97 4.14
CA ARG A 25 1.08 0.41 3.50
C ARG A 25 2.09 -0.04 4.54
N GLU A 26 2.35 0.82 5.50
CA GLU A 26 3.33 0.58 6.56
C GLU A 26 2.91 -0.59 7.44
N HIS A 27 1.62 -0.72 7.77
CA HIS A 27 1.09 -1.90 8.44
C HIS A 27 1.32 -3.19 7.62
N ARG A 28 1.07 -3.16 6.30
CA ARG A 28 1.29 -4.34 5.43
C ARG A 28 2.76 -4.73 5.32
N ARG A 29 3.67 -3.76 5.27
CA ARG A 29 5.12 -4.02 5.26
C ARG A 29 5.58 -4.72 6.54
N ARG A 30 5.13 -4.25 7.71
CA ARG A 30 5.43 -4.92 8.98
C ARG A 30 4.92 -6.35 9.04
N LEU A 31 3.71 -6.61 8.53
CA LEU A 31 3.17 -7.98 8.45
C LEU A 31 3.98 -8.87 7.51
N LEU A 32 4.43 -8.33 6.37
CA LEU A 32 5.28 -9.05 5.42
C LEU A 32 6.63 -9.43 6.05
N GLU A 33 7.26 -8.50 6.79
CA GLU A 33 8.49 -8.77 7.54
C GLU A 33 8.28 -9.87 8.58
N GLN A 34 7.17 -9.82 9.31
CA GLN A 34 6.81 -10.88 10.27
C GLN A 34 6.63 -12.23 9.56
N LEU A 35 5.89 -12.29 8.45
CA LEU A 35 5.68 -13.52 7.67
C LEU A 35 6.99 -14.14 7.18
N ARG A 36 7.96 -13.32 6.76
CA ARG A 36 9.28 -13.78 6.32
C ARG A 36 10.12 -14.40 7.44
N THR A 37 9.79 -14.13 8.70
CA THR A 37 10.46 -14.73 9.88
C THR A 37 9.79 -16.00 10.39
N VAL A 38 8.57 -16.31 9.90
CA VAL A 38 7.87 -17.52 10.31
C VAL A 38 8.56 -18.76 9.75
N SER A 39 8.95 -19.66 10.65
CA SER A 39 9.47 -20.99 10.33
C SER A 39 8.43 -22.08 10.64
N GLY A 40 8.39 -23.15 9.85
CA GLY A 40 7.55 -24.34 10.12
C GLY A 40 6.22 -24.40 9.37
N ILE A 41 5.94 -23.39 8.52
CA ILE A 41 4.92 -23.44 7.46
C ILE A 41 5.58 -22.94 6.16
N ASP A 42 4.96 -23.20 5.02
CA ASP A 42 5.33 -22.56 3.74
C ASP A 42 4.58 -21.22 3.61
N PRO A 43 5.24 -20.06 3.81
CA PRO A 43 4.58 -18.77 3.79
C PRO A 43 4.49 -18.18 2.38
N ILE A 44 4.98 -18.85 1.32
CA ILE A 44 5.19 -18.25 -0.01
C ILE A 44 3.91 -17.59 -0.53
N ARG A 45 2.77 -18.28 -0.49
CA ARG A 45 1.49 -17.72 -0.96
C ARG A 45 1.02 -16.52 -0.16
N ALA A 46 1.29 -16.49 1.15
CA ALA A 46 0.94 -15.37 2.01
C ALA A 46 1.83 -14.15 1.72
N ILE A 47 3.11 -14.39 1.45
CA ILE A 47 4.08 -13.37 1.04
C ILE A 47 3.67 -12.77 -0.30
N GLU A 48 3.40 -13.59 -1.32
CA GLU A 48 2.95 -13.13 -2.64
C GLU A 48 1.70 -12.26 -2.52
N ARG A 49 0.72 -12.71 -1.72
CA ARG A 49 -0.51 -11.93 -1.51
C ARG A 49 -0.26 -10.61 -0.80
N MET A 50 0.65 -10.57 0.17
CA MET A 50 1.01 -9.31 0.85
C MET A 50 1.75 -8.35 -0.09
N GLU A 51 2.57 -8.86 -1.01
CA GLU A 51 3.24 -8.05 -2.02
C GLU A 51 2.25 -7.46 -3.03
N GLU A 52 1.25 -8.23 -3.46
CA GLU A 52 0.11 -7.74 -4.26
C GLU A 52 -0.67 -6.64 -3.53
N ASP A 53 -0.97 -6.84 -2.25
CA ASP A 53 -1.67 -5.86 -1.43
C ASP A 53 -0.87 -4.54 -1.32
N ILE A 54 0.44 -4.62 -1.08
CA ILE A 54 1.34 -3.44 -1.02
C ILE A 54 1.35 -2.71 -2.36
N LYS A 55 1.44 -3.46 -3.47
CA LYS A 55 1.44 -2.88 -4.82
C LYS A 55 0.16 -2.10 -5.10
N ALA A 56 -1.01 -2.65 -4.76
CA ALA A 56 -2.29 -1.95 -4.92
C ALA A 56 -2.34 -0.65 -4.11
N ILE A 57 -1.78 -0.64 -2.90
CA ILE A 57 -1.70 0.57 -2.06
C ILE A 57 -0.75 1.62 -2.67
N ASP A 58 0.42 1.21 -3.17
CA ASP A 58 1.37 2.11 -3.81
C ASP A 58 0.77 2.74 -5.09
N GLU A 59 0.02 1.98 -5.89
CA GLU A 59 -0.74 2.51 -7.04
C GLU A 59 -1.82 3.52 -6.61
N GLY A 60 -2.50 3.29 -5.49
CA GLY A 60 -3.42 4.26 -4.90
C GLY A 60 -2.75 5.55 -4.45
N LEU A 61 -1.56 5.45 -3.85
CA LEU A 61 -0.77 6.61 -3.43
C LEU A 61 -0.27 7.44 -4.62
N GLU A 62 0.13 6.79 -5.73
CA GLU A 62 0.51 7.48 -6.97
C GLU A 62 -0.64 8.31 -7.55
N GLN A 63 -1.88 7.81 -7.50
CA GLN A 63 -3.05 8.56 -7.96
C GLN A 63 -3.31 9.84 -7.14
N LEU A 64 -2.86 9.86 -5.88
CA LEU A 64 -2.95 11.03 -5.02
C LEU A 64 -1.78 12.00 -5.16
N LYS A 65 -0.73 11.66 -5.93
CA LYS A 65 0.33 12.61 -6.21
C LYS A 65 -0.16 13.69 -7.18
N PRO A 66 0.22 14.96 -6.95
CA PRO A 66 -0.02 16.00 -7.94
C PRO A 66 0.77 15.68 -9.21
N PRO A 67 0.30 16.14 -10.38
CA PRO A 67 1.00 15.92 -11.63
C PRO A 67 2.46 16.40 -11.55
N PRO A 68 3.40 15.70 -12.19
CA PRO A 68 4.79 16.14 -12.25
C PRO A 68 4.87 17.57 -12.77
N GLY A 69 5.49 18.48 -12.01
CA GLY A 69 5.67 19.89 -12.38
C GLY A 69 4.71 20.90 -11.72
N THR A 70 3.80 20.46 -10.83
CA THR A 70 2.83 21.37 -10.19
C THR A 70 3.30 21.99 -8.86
N LEU A 71 4.32 21.42 -8.19
CA LEU A 71 4.94 21.95 -6.96
C LEU A 71 6.43 21.58 -6.90
N PRO A 72 7.30 22.46 -6.37
CA PRO A 72 8.71 22.13 -6.14
C PRO A 72 8.84 21.00 -5.10
N ASP A 73 9.79 20.09 -5.30
CA ASP A 73 10.03 18.85 -4.50
C ASP A 73 10.26 19.05 -2.99
N ASN A 74 10.23 20.28 -2.49
CA ASN A 74 10.64 20.65 -1.14
C ASN A 74 9.50 20.63 -0.10
N ASP A 75 8.24 20.58 -0.51
CA ASP A 75 7.07 20.69 0.39
C ASP A 75 6.53 19.34 0.89
N TRP A 76 7.29 18.25 0.70
CA TRP A 76 6.87 16.87 1.01
C TRP A 76 7.28 16.35 2.40
N ARG A 77 7.78 17.20 3.30
CA ARG A 77 8.26 16.81 4.64
C ARG A 77 7.28 17.09 5.77
#